data_AF-A0AAJ7E074-F1
#
_entry.id   AF-A0AAJ7E074-F1
#
_cell.length_a   1.000
_cell.length_b   1.000
_cell.length_c   1.000
_cell.angle_alpha   90.00
_cell.angle_beta   90.00
_cell.angle_gamma   90.00
#
_symmetry.space_group_name_H-M   'P 1'
#
loop_
_entity.id
_entity.type
_entity.pdbx_description
1 polymer ?
#
loop_
_entity_poly.entity_id
_entity_poly.type
_entity_poly.pdbx_seq_one_letter_code
_entity_poly.pdbx_strand_id
1 'polypeptide(L)'
;MHFSILISFFLICSLAMPTGRRELTFTKENCHACCNALNLPEEIKNNCNYSCIKKYSSHIKYNSVRDCLRGCNIIAQECRDGCISACESMFIKSNRIRTIIEQGFQDRIHIWE
;
A
#
# COMPACT_ATOMS: atom_id res chain seq x y z
N MET A 1 -26.93 -22.85 -31.58
CA MET A 1 -27.10 -21.82 -30.53
C MET A 1 -26.27 -22.13 -29.27
N HIS A 2 -25.06 -22.69 -29.39
CA HIS A 2 -24.22 -23.07 -28.23
C HIS A 2 -22.84 -22.40 -28.22
N PHE A 3 -22.45 -21.73 -29.30
CA PHE A 3 -21.15 -21.03 -29.39
C PHE A 3 -21.15 -19.65 -28.70
N SER A 4 -22.31 -19.00 -28.60
CA SER A 4 -22.43 -17.64 -28.05
C SER A 4 -22.35 -17.59 -26.52
N ILE A 5 -22.52 -18.71 -25.82
CA ILE A 5 -22.54 -18.75 -24.34
C ILE A 5 -21.12 -18.81 -23.76
N LEU A 6 -20.16 -19.40 -24.50
CA LEU A 6 -18.77 -19.53 -24.03
C LEU A 6 -18.00 -18.21 -24.09
N ILE A 7 -18.34 -17.31 -25.02
CA ILE A 7 -17.68 -16.00 -25.17
C ILE A 7 -18.07 -15.06 -24.02
N SER A 8 -19.31 -15.16 -23.53
CA SER A 8 -19.78 -14.35 -22.40
C SER A 8 -19.11 -14.71 -21.08
N PHE A 9 -18.65 -15.96 -20.89
CA PHE A 9 -17.94 -16.37 -19.67
C PHE A 9 -16.50 -15.83 -19.61
N PHE A 10 -15.81 -15.69 -20.75
CA PHE A 10 -14.44 -15.15 -20.79
C PHE A 10 -14.36 -13.65 -20.47
N LEU A 11 -15.40 -12.89 -20.83
CA LEU A 11 -15.44 -11.45 -20.56
C LEU A 11 -15.66 -11.11 -19.07
N ILE A 12 -16.35 -11.97 -18.33
CA ILE A 12 -16.66 -11.74 -16.91
C ILE A 12 -15.44 -12.07 -16.01
N CYS A 13 -14.62 -13.06 -16.36
CA CYS A 13 -13.38 -13.37 -15.63
C CYS A 13 -12.28 -12.30 -15.78
N SER A 14 -12.36 -11.44 -16.79
CA SER A 14 -11.35 -10.41 -17.06
C SER A 14 -11.53 -9.13 -16.22
N LEU A 15 -12.71 -8.92 -15.63
CA LEU A 15 -13.06 -7.68 -14.90
C LEU A 15 -12.72 -7.72 -13.40
N ALA A 16 -12.22 -8.86 -12.88
CA ALA A 16 -11.96 -9.05 -11.46
C ALA A 16 -10.47 -9.23 -11.11
N MET A 17 -9.56 -8.68 -11.91
CA MET A 17 -8.21 -8.42 -11.39
C MET A 17 -8.29 -7.09 -10.63
N PRO A 18 -8.29 -7.07 -9.28
CA PRO A 18 -8.09 -5.83 -8.57
C PRO A 18 -6.76 -5.28 -9.07
N THR A 19 -6.80 -4.18 -9.82
CA THR A 19 -5.59 -3.47 -10.20
C THR A 19 -4.87 -3.20 -8.88
N GLY A 20 -3.74 -3.86 -8.65
CA GLY A 20 -3.10 -3.98 -7.32
C GLY A 20 -2.53 -2.69 -6.74
N ARG A 21 -2.97 -1.54 -7.26
CA ARG A 21 -2.59 -0.20 -6.86
C ARG A 21 -3.39 0.22 -5.63
N ARG A 22 -2.69 0.35 -4.51
CA ARG A 22 -3.23 0.76 -3.20
C ARG A 22 -2.88 2.22 -2.94
N GLU A 23 -3.79 2.90 -2.26
CA GLU A 23 -3.61 4.29 -1.83
C GLU A 23 -3.09 4.31 -0.39
N LEU A 24 -2.08 5.13 -0.13
CA LEU A 24 -1.44 5.23 1.17
C LEU A 24 -2.40 5.83 2.21
N THR A 25 -2.54 5.17 3.35
CA THR A 25 -3.41 5.62 4.45
C THR A 25 -2.78 6.73 5.30
N PHE A 26 -1.46 6.88 5.25
CA PHE A 26 -0.78 8.04 5.82
C PHE A 26 -1.04 9.25 4.92
N THR A 27 -1.82 10.23 5.41
CA THR A 27 -2.25 11.39 4.62
C THR A 27 -1.35 12.60 4.84
N LYS A 28 -1.59 13.67 4.06
CA LYS A 28 -0.91 14.96 4.21
C LYS A 28 -1.11 15.54 5.62
N GLU A 29 -2.31 15.38 6.17
CA GLU A 29 -2.68 15.86 7.51
C GLU A 29 -1.89 15.12 8.59
N ASN A 30 -1.72 13.80 8.47
CA ASN A 30 -0.91 13.02 9.39
C ASN A 30 0.56 13.46 9.38
N CYS A 31 1.09 13.78 8.18
CA CYS A 31 2.45 14.28 8.01
C CYS A 31 2.64 15.66 8.68
N HIS A 32 1.74 16.62 8.41
CA HIS A 32 1.78 17.93 9.08
C HIS A 32 1.56 17.84 10.58
N ALA A 33 0.67 16.95 11.05
CA ALA A 33 0.45 16.73 12.47
C ALA A 33 1.74 16.28 13.16
N CYS A 34 2.50 15.37 12.54
CA CYS A 34 3.81 14.97 13.04
C CYS A 34 4.80 16.16 13.09
N CYS A 35 4.96 16.91 11.99
CA CYS A 35 5.86 18.07 11.97
C CYS A 35 5.50 19.13 13.02
N ASN A 36 4.21 19.28 13.33
CA ASN A 36 3.72 20.25 14.31
C ASN A 36 3.79 19.76 15.76
N ALA A 37 3.72 18.46 15.99
CA ALA A 37 3.81 17.84 17.32
C ALA A 37 5.24 17.80 17.86
N LEU A 38 6.24 17.80 16.97
CA LEU A 38 7.64 17.80 17.37
C LEU A 38 8.09 19.22 17.78
N ASN A 39 8.77 19.33 18.93
CA ASN A 39 9.45 20.56 19.36
C ASN A 39 10.76 20.74 18.58
N LEU A 40 10.65 20.93 17.27
CA LEU A 40 11.77 21.18 16.36
C LEU A 40 12.04 22.68 16.22
N PRO A 41 13.29 23.09 15.97
CA PRO A 41 13.62 24.42 15.48
C PRO A 41 12.76 24.80 14.27
N GLU A 42 12.41 26.08 14.15
CA GLU A 42 11.48 26.57 13.12
C GLU A 42 11.95 26.24 11.69
N GLU A 43 13.25 26.32 11.42
CA GLU A 43 13.84 25.93 10.14
C GLU A 43 13.60 24.45 9.81
N ILE A 44 13.83 23.55 10.77
CA ILE A 44 13.63 22.11 10.58
C ILE A 44 12.13 21.80 10.43
N LYS A 45 11.29 22.47 11.20
CA LYS A 45 9.83 22.36 11.10
C LYS A 45 9.32 22.79 9.72
N ASN A 46 9.86 23.88 9.17
CA ASN A 46 9.53 24.33 7.82
C ASN A 46 9.98 23.33 6.75
N ASN A 47 11.18 22.76 6.88
CA ASN A 47 11.65 21.69 6.01
C ASN A 47 10.77 20.43 6.10
N CYS A 48 10.36 20.04 7.30
CA CYS A 48 9.43 18.93 7.52
C CYS A 48 8.10 19.18 6.80
N ASN A 49 7.48 20.35 7.01
CA ASN A 49 6.23 20.73 6.36
C ASN A 49 6.36 20.75 4.83
N TYR A 50 7.46 21.27 4.30
CA TYR A 50 7.72 21.27 2.86
C TYR A 50 7.86 19.86 2.30
N SER A 51 8.50 18.95 3.03
CA SER A 51 8.63 17.53 2.65
C SER A 51 7.26 16.85 2.53
N CYS A 52 6.32 17.16 3.43
CA CYS A 52 4.93 16.70 3.37
C CYS A 52 4.23 17.23 2.11
N ILE A 53 4.31 18.53 1.85
CA ILE A 53 3.70 19.14 0.65
C ILE A 53 4.27 18.50 -0.61
N LYS A 54 5.59 18.32 -0.69
CA LYS A 54 6.26 17.72 -1.84
C LYS A 54 5.77 16.29 -2.08
N LYS A 55 5.67 15.48 -1.04
CA LYS A 55 5.19 14.09 -1.11
C LYS A 55 3.77 13.99 -1.66
N TYR A 56 2.87 14.85 -1.18
CA TYR A 56 1.44 14.81 -1.51
C TYR A 56 1.05 15.78 -2.62
N SER A 57 2.02 16.37 -3.32
CA SER A 57 1.77 17.24 -4.49
C SER A 57 1.18 16.48 -5.68
N SER A 58 1.27 15.14 -5.68
CA SER A 58 0.75 14.26 -6.70
C SER A 58 -0.02 13.10 -6.08
N HIS A 59 -1.17 12.72 -6.66
CA HIS A 59 -1.90 11.52 -6.28
C HIS A 59 -1.18 10.27 -6.80
N ILE A 60 -0.36 9.66 -5.95
CA ILE A 60 0.40 8.45 -6.28
C ILE A 60 -0.25 7.23 -5.63
N LYS A 61 -0.58 6.22 -6.44
CA LYS A 61 -0.98 4.89 -5.98
C LYS A 61 0.18 3.91 -6.13
N TYR A 62 0.37 3.01 -5.17
CA TYR A 62 1.51 2.09 -5.11
C TYR A 62 1.07 0.66 -5.40
N ASN A 63 1.87 -0.05 -6.19
CA ASN A 63 1.70 -1.46 -6.55
C ASN A 63 2.54 -2.41 -5.69
N SER A 64 3.54 -1.90 -4.95
CA SER A 64 4.40 -2.72 -4.09
C SER A 64 4.82 -1.98 -2.81
N VAL A 65 5.21 -2.73 -1.78
CA VAL A 65 5.81 -2.18 -0.54
C VAL A 65 7.03 -1.34 -0.89
N ARG A 66 7.91 -1.86 -1.75
CA ARG A 66 9.18 -1.21 -2.10
C ARG A 66 8.95 0.16 -2.75
N ASP A 67 8.00 0.27 -3.67
CA ASP A 67 7.68 1.54 -4.33
C ASP A 67 7.05 2.54 -3.34
N CYS A 68 6.22 2.04 -2.42
CA CYS A 68 5.65 2.82 -1.33
C CYS A 68 6.73 3.39 -0.40
N LEU A 69 7.64 2.53 0.07
CA LEU A 69 8.77 2.91 0.94
C LEU A 69 9.69 3.91 0.25
N ARG A 70 10.00 3.73 -1.04
CA ARG A 70 10.77 4.70 -1.83
C ARG A 70 10.07 6.06 -1.83
N GLY A 71 8.76 6.06 -1.96
CA GLY A 71 7.96 7.28 -1.84
C GLY A 71 8.05 7.92 -0.46
N CYS A 72 8.16 7.16 0.64
CA CYS A 72 8.26 7.72 1.99
C CYS A 72 9.58 8.46 2.24
N ASN A 73 10.64 8.16 1.48
CA ASN A 73 11.92 8.86 1.60
C ASN A 73 11.86 10.36 1.25
N ILE A 74 10.79 10.81 0.59
CA ILE A 74 10.55 12.24 0.32
C ILE A 74 10.22 12.99 1.62
N ILE A 75 9.62 12.30 2.60
CA ILE A 75 9.27 12.88 3.89
C ILE A 75 10.54 12.98 4.75
N ALA A 76 10.62 14.07 5.52
CA ALA A 76 11.66 14.30 6.51
C ALA A 76 11.77 13.11 7.49
N GLN A 77 12.98 12.84 7.95
CA GLN A 77 13.29 11.60 8.67
C GLN A 77 12.46 11.45 9.95
N GLU A 78 12.20 12.56 10.62
CA GLU A 78 11.47 12.67 11.89
C GLU A 78 10.01 12.20 11.78
N CYS A 79 9.42 12.28 10.59
CA CYS A 79 8.03 11.89 10.32
C CYS A 79 7.91 10.73 9.32
N ARG A 80 9.04 10.14 8.92
CA ARG A 80 9.09 9.07 7.90
C ARG A 80 8.48 7.76 8.42
N ASP A 81 8.65 7.46 9.70
CA ASP A 81 8.23 6.19 10.29
C ASP A 81 6.71 5.96 10.20
N GLY A 82 5.92 7.02 10.36
CA GLY A 82 4.47 6.95 10.17
C GLY A 82 4.08 6.54 8.73
N CYS A 83 4.82 7.03 7.74
CA CYS A 83 4.63 6.65 6.34
C CYS A 83 5.06 5.19 6.08
N ILE A 84 6.21 4.77 6.63
CA ILE A 84 6.73 3.41 6.49
C ILE A 84 5.73 2.40 7.07
N SER A 85 5.26 2.63 8.29
CA SER A 85 4.30 1.74 8.96
C SER A 85 2.98 1.61 8.18
N ALA A 86 2.49 2.72 7.61
CA ALA A 86 1.32 2.70 6.74
C ALA A 86 1.58 1.92 5.44
N CYS A 87 2.76 2.08 4.80
CA CYS A 87 3.15 1.30 3.64
C CYS A 87 3.19 -0.20 3.93
N GLU A 88 3.82 -0.62 5.03
CA GLU A 88 3.90 -2.03 5.40
C GLU A 88 2.50 -2.60 5.68
N SER A 89 1.72 -1.92 6.51
CA SER A 89 0.34 -2.31 6.86
C SER A 89 -0.56 -2.45 5.63
N MET A 90 -0.37 -1.55 4.65
CA MET A 90 -1.12 -1.55 3.40
C MET A 90 -0.90 -2.81 2.58
N PHE A 91 0.25 -3.48 2.65
CA PHE A 91 0.55 -4.68 1.86
C PHE A 91 0.65 -5.98 2.67
N ILE A 92 0.80 -5.93 3.99
CA ILE A 92 0.84 -7.11 4.87
C ILE A 92 -0.44 -7.96 4.74
N LYS A 93 -1.62 -7.35 4.54
CA LYS A 93 -2.87 -8.10 4.28
C LYS A 93 -2.84 -8.93 3.00
N SER A 94 -1.98 -8.63 2.03
CA SER A 94 -1.90 -9.41 0.78
C SER A 94 -1.08 -10.69 0.92
N ASN A 95 -0.01 -10.67 1.73
CA ASN A 95 0.83 -11.85 1.92
C ASN A 95 0.23 -12.84 2.91
N ARG A 96 -0.45 -12.38 3.96
CA ARG A 96 -1.04 -13.30 4.95
C ARG A 96 -2.14 -14.18 4.35
N ILE A 97 -2.94 -13.66 3.41
CA ILE A 97 -3.94 -14.46 2.68
C ILE A 97 -3.25 -15.49 1.78
N ARG A 98 -2.16 -15.12 1.09
CA ARG A 98 -1.38 -16.05 0.26
C ARG A 98 -0.77 -17.19 1.11
N THR A 99 -0.21 -16.86 2.28
CA THR A 99 0.34 -17.85 3.21
C THR A 99 -0.74 -18.75 3.80
N ILE A 100 -1.92 -18.22 4.15
CA ILE A 100 -3.06 -19.03 4.64
C ILE A 100 -3.58 -19.95 3.53
N ILE A 101 -3.63 -19.49 2.27
CA ILE A 101 -4.04 -20.32 1.12
C ILE A 101 -3.00 -21.40 0.83
N GLU A 102 -1.70 -21.10 0.90
CA GLU A 102 -0.61 -22.06 0.69
C GLU A 102 -0.53 -23.09 1.84
N GLN A 103 -0.70 -22.68 3.09
CA GLN A 103 -0.77 -23.58 4.25
C GLN A 103 -2.03 -24.47 4.22
N GLY A 104 -3.20 -23.90 3.92
CA GLY A 104 -4.43 -24.68 3.75
C GLY A 104 -4.45 -25.59 2.50
N PHE A 105 -3.48 -25.47 1.61
CA PHE A 105 -3.27 -26.39 0.48
C PHE A 105 -2.31 -27.54 0.88
N GLN A 106 -1.27 -27.26 1.68
CA GLN A 106 -0.37 -28.28 2.24
C GLN A 106 -1.09 -29.21 3.23
N ASP A 107 -1.97 -28.69 4.08
CA ASP A 107 -2.73 -29.49 5.06
C ASP A 107 -3.72 -30.47 4.41
N ARG A 108 -4.09 -30.28 3.14
CA ARG A 108 -4.94 -31.22 2.40
C ARG A 108 -4.18 -32.33 1.68
N ILE A 109 -2.87 -32.20 1.51
CA ILE A 109 -2.02 -33.24 0.90
C ILE A 109 -1.67 -34.31 1.94
N HIS A 110 -1.56 -33.95 3.23
CA HIS A 110 -1.27 -34.88 4.33
C HIS A 110 -2.46 -35.73 4.83
N ILE A 111 -3.64 -35.61 4.21
CA ILE A 111 -4.83 -36.42 4.58
C ILE A 111 -4.99 -37.66 3.65
N TRP A 112 -4.10 -37.83 2.67
CA TRP A 112 -4.13 -38.94 1.70
C TRP A 112 -2.83 -39.78 1.66
N GLU A 113 -2.09 -39.85 2.77
CA GLU A 113 -1.05 -40.87 2.99
C GLU A 113 -1.44 -41.81 4.13
#